data_AF-A0A1H7Z4B8-F1
#
_entry.id   AF-A0A1H7Z4B8-F1
#
_cell.length_a   1.000
_cell.length_b   1.000
_cell.length_c   1.000
_cell.angle_alpha   90.00
_cell.angle_beta   90.00
_cell.angle_gamma   90.00
#
_symmetry.space_group_name_H-M   'P 1'
#
loop_
_entity.id
_entity.type
_entity.pdbx_description
1 polymer ?
#
loop_
_entity_poly.entity_id
_entity_poly.type
_entity_poly.pdbx_seq_one_letter_code
_entity_poly.pdbx_strand_id
1 'polypeptide(L)'
;MTFQHDSMNILPDMNHYGEYFVTNEQYIRKYRYANAFHPFHGFSMMSCGHHLAEEHTSAIYIVGTHEPGVVRGMGLKIRSTFEEALADAKKKLVGESPNILALPQTFTTAAVHLCMKNPLENSHARDSAPAHPCGG
;
A
#
# COMPACT_ATOMS: atom_id res chain seq x y z
N MET A 1 -0.50 27.46 -9.71
CA MET A 1 -0.76 26.03 -9.93
C MET A 1 -2.24 25.82 -9.69
N THR A 2 -3.00 25.51 -10.74
CA THR A 2 -4.43 25.24 -10.61
C THR A 2 -4.57 23.83 -10.07
N PHE A 3 -4.99 23.68 -8.82
CA PHE A 3 -5.34 22.38 -8.27
C PHE A 3 -6.61 21.88 -8.99
N GLN A 4 -6.65 20.58 -9.28
CA GLN A 4 -7.79 19.93 -9.91
C GLN A 4 -8.98 19.91 -8.94
N HIS A 5 -10.17 20.30 -9.40
CA HIS A 5 -11.37 20.45 -8.55
C HIS A 5 -12.37 19.29 -8.68
N ASP A 6 -12.07 18.31 -9.52
CA ASP A 6 -12.97 17.19 -9.85
C ASP A 6 -13.19 16.18 -8.71
N SER A 7 -12.74 16.49 -7.48
CA SER A 7 -13.10 15.75 -6.25
C SER A 7 -12.85 14.23 -6.34
N MET A 8 -11.76 13.83 -7.02
CA MET A 8 -11.33 12.44 -7.19
C MET A 8 -10.69 11.91 -5.91
N ASN A 9 -11.50 11.63 -4.90
CA ASN A 9 -11.02 11.26 -3.56
C ASN A 9 -10.83 9.75 -3.41
N ILE A 10 -11.56 8.94 -4.19
CA ILE A 10 -11.56 7.48 -4.07
C ILE A 10 -11.19 6.81 -5.41
N LEU A 11 -10.64 5.60 -5.37
CA LEU A 11 -10.20 4.89 -6.59
C LEU A 11 -11.31 4.73 -7.65
N PRO A 12 -12.58 4.42 -7.29
CA PRO A 12 -13.69 4.43 -8.25
C PRO A 12 -13.84 5.73 -9.05
N ASP A 13 -13.57 6.89 -8.47
CA ASP A 13 -13.69 8.19 -9.14
C ASP A 13 -12.67 8.38 -10.26
N MET A 14 -11.58 7.61 -10.24
CA MET A 14 -10.53 7.69 -11.25
C MET A 14 -10.59 6.56 -12.27
N ASN A 15 -11.34 5.49 -11.99
CA ASN A 15 -11.28 4.23 -12.73
C ASN A 15 -11.54 4.40 -14.24
N HIS A 16 -12.41 5.34 -14.64
CA HIS A 16 -12.69 5.62 -16.06
C HIS A 16 -11.50 6.23 -16.81
N TYR A 17 -10.58 6.91 -16.12
CA TYR A 17 -9.35 7.40 -16.74
C TYR A 17 -8.27 6.32 -16.88
N GLY A 18 -8.43 5.16 -16.25
CA GLY A 18 -7.46 4.07 -16.31
C GLY A 18 -7.15 3.65 -17.75
N GLU A 19 -8.19 3.39 -18.54
CA GLU A 19 -8.05 2.98 -19.94
C GLU A 19 -7.47 4.09 -20.83
N TYR A 20 -7.86 5.35 -20.58
CA TYR A 20 -7.32 6.51 -21.27
C TYR A 20 -5.81 6.68 -21.04
N PHE A 21 -5.36 6.54 -19.79
CA PHE A 21 -3.94 6.70 -19.48
C PHE A 21 -3.08 5.54 -19.99
N VAL A 22 -3.63 4.33 -20.05
CA VAL A 22 -2.92 3.14 -20.53
C VAL A 22 -2.76 3.11 -22.05
N THR A 23 -3.70 3.68 -22.80
CA THR A 23 -3.66 3.69 -24.28
C THR A 23 -2.97 4.93 -24.87
N ASN A 24 -2.67 5.94 -24.06
CA ASN A 24 -2.04 7.17 -24.55
C ASN A 24 -0.56 6.96 -24.90
N GLU A 25 -0.26 7.01 -26.20
CA GLU A 25 1.08 6.81 -26.75
C GLU A 25 2.15 7.76 -26.17
N GLN A 26 1.78 8.99 -25.80
CA GLN A 26 2.75 9.94 -25.25
C GLN A 26 3.19 9.53 -23.84
N TYR A 27 2.27 9.03 -23.00
CA TYR A 27 2.62 8.53 -21.67
C TYR A 27 3.45 7.25 -21.76
N ILE A 28 3.09 6.34 -22.67
CA ILE A 28 3.88 5.13 -22.94
C ILE A 28 5.30 5.50 -23.38
N ARG A 29 5.44 6.42 -24.34
CA ARG A 29 6.76 6.85 -24.84
C ARG A 29 7.61 7.48 -23.75
N LYS A 30 7.04 8.39 -22.95
CA LYS A 30 7.77 9.04 -21.84
C LYS A 30 8.17 8.04 -20.75
N TYR A 31 7.30 7.09 -20.42
CA TYR A 31 7.62 6.02 -19.47
C TYR A 31 8.75 5.12 -19.98
N ARG A 32 8.68 4.68 -21.24
CA ARG A 32 9.68 3.75 -21.82
C ARG A 32 11.03 4.39 -22.12
N TYR A 33 11.05 5.64 -22.56
CA TYR A 33 12.26 6.25 -23.14
C TYR A 33 12.76 7.52 -22.43
N ALA A 34 11.98 8.06 -21.48
CA ALA A 34 12.32 9.32 -20.80
C ALA A 34 12.28 9.22 -19.27
N ASN A 35 12.22 8.00 -18.71
CA ASN A 35 12.15 7.74 -17.26
C ASN A 35 11.02 8.52 -16.55
N ALA A 36 9.96 8.91 -17.27
CA ALA A 36 8.82 9.55 -16.65
C ALA A 36 7.97 8.50 -15.94
N PHE A 37 7.28 8.88 -14.87
CA PHE A 37 6.28 7.99 -14.25
C PHE A 37 5.06 7.85 -15.16
N HIS A 38 4.58 6.62 -15.33
CA HIS A 38 3.29 6.39 -15.97
C HIS A 38 2.16 6.86 -15.03
N PRO A 39 1.10 7.52 -15.52
CA PRO A 39 0.00 8.00 -14.66
C PRO A 39 -0.65 6.90 -13.81
N PHE A 40 -0.57 5.64 -14.25
CA PHE A 40 -0.98 4.46 -13.50
C PHE A 40 -0.30 4.34 -12.11
N HIS A 41 0.89 4.91 -11.93
CA HIS A 41 1.54 4.94 -10.61
C HIS A 41 0.65 5.62 -9.55
N GLY A 42 -0.02 6.73 -9.90
CA GLY A 42 -0.96 7.40 -9.00
C GLY A 42 -2.16 6.54 -8.63
N PHE A 43 -2.67 5.74 -9.57
CA PHE A 43 -3.75 4.77 -9.32
C PHE A 43 -3.34 3.71 -8.30
N SER A 44 -2.13 3.15 -8.46
CA SER A 44 -1.61 2.15 -7.52
C SER A 44 -1.40 2.71 -6.12
N MET A 45 -1.02 3.99 -6.01
CA MET A 45 -0.87 4.66 -4.72
C MET A 45 -2.22 4.94 -4.05
N MET A 46 -3.25 5.29 -4.82
CA MET A 46 -4.62 5.45 -4.32
C MET A 46 -5.27 4.12 -3.95
N SER A 47 -5.05 3.03 -4.69
CA SER A 47 -5.54 1.72 -4.28
C SER A 47 -4.92 1.24 -2.96
N CYS A 48 -3.61 1.47 -2.79
CA CYS A 48 -2.91 1.12 -1.56
C CYS A 48 -3.32 2.02 -0.39
N GLY A 49 -3.48 3.33 -0.62
CA GLY A 49 -3.87 4.28 0.42
C GLY A 49 -5.33 4.19 0.82
N HIS A 50 -6.25 4.21 -0.14
CA HIS A 50 -7.69 4.27 0.11
C HIS A 50 -8.29 2.92 0.51
N HIS A 51 -8.08 1.86 -0.28
CA HIS A 51 -8.70 0.56 0.05
C HIS A 51 -7.91 -0.23 1.09
N LEU A 52 -6.59 -0.36 0.95
CA LEU A 52 -5.83 -1.27 1.82
C LEU A 52 -5.46 -0.63 3.16
N ALA A 53 -4.99 0.61 3.14
CA ALA A 53 -4.57 1.28 4.36
C ALA A 53 -5.76 1.81 5.18
N GLU A 54 -6.76 2.44 4.56
CA GLU A 54 -7.88 3.01 5.32
C GLU A 54 -8.84 1.94 5.86
N GLU A 55 -9.21 0.93 5.06
CA GLU A 55 -10.22 -0.06 5.47
C GLU A 55 -9.66 -1.19 6.35
N HIS A 56 -8.40 -1.57 6.15
CA HIS A 56 -7.82 -2.75 6.79
C HIS A 56 -6.70 -2.45 7.78
N THR A 57 -6.24 -1.19 7.89
CA THR A 57 -5.15 -0.82 8.79
C THR A 57 -5.59 0.25 9.78
N SER A 58 -5.52 -0.05 11.08
CA SER A 58 -5.91 0.92 12.12
C SER A 58 -4.95 2.10 12.26
N ALA A 59 -3.67 1.90 11.94
CA ALA A 59 -2.69 2.98 11.81
C ALA A 59 -1.42 2.51 11.08
N ILE A 60 -0.82 3.43 10.33
CA ILE A 60 0.51 3.25 9.72
C ILE A 60 1.51 4.13 10.46
N TYR A 61 2.65 3.54 10.82
CA TYR A 61 3.76 4.23 11.46
C TYR A 61 4.94 4.32 10.50
N ILE A 62 5.45 5.53 10.28
CA ILE A 62 6.72 5.77 9.58
C ILE A 62 7.77 6.19 10.61
N VAL A 63 8.84 5.43 10.65
CA VAL A 63 9.96 5.64 11.58
C VAL A 63 11.11 6.33 10.86
N GLY A 64 11.71 7.35 11.50
CA GLY A 64 12.93 7.98 10.99
C GLY A 64 12.74 8.88 9.76
N THR A 65 11.53 9.41 9.54
CA THR A 65 11.29 10.34 8.41
C THR A 65 12.06 11.66 8.58
N HIS A 66 12.68 12.12 7.49
CA HIS A 66 13.33 13.43 7.44
C HIS A 66 12.32 14.58 7.31
N GLU A 67 11.17 14.31 6.67
CA GLU A 67 10.11 15.30 6.41
C GLU A 67 8.82 14.90 7.12
N PRO A 68 8.73 15.13 8.44
CA PRO A 68 7.57 14.72 9.25
C PRO A 68 6.26 15.41 8.83
N GLY A 69 6.34 16.59 8.19
CA GLY A 69 5.18 17.34 7.73
C GLY A 69 4.40 16.63 6.63
N VAL A 70 5.10 16.06 5.64
CA VAL A 70 4.48 15.33 4.52
C VAL A 70 3.77 14.08 5.04
N VAL A 71 4.44 13.33 5.92
CA VAL A 71 3.90 12.08 6.50
C VAL A 71 2.65 12.34 7.34
N ARG A 72 2.62 13.44 8.12
CA ARG A 72 1.41 13.85 8.85
C ARG A 72 0.29 14.28 7.92
N GLY A 73 0.61 14.98 6.83
CA GLY A 73 -0.36 15.38 5.81
C GLY A 73 -1.03 14.18 5.12
N MET A 74 -0.32 13.04 5.05
CA MET A 74 -0.85 11.76 4.58
C MET A 74 -1.66 11.00 5.64
N GLY A 75 -1.86 11.55 6.84
CA GLY A 75 -2.58 10.88 7.93
C GLY A 75 -1.79 9.79 8.68
N LEU A 76 -0.50 9.66 8.40
CA LEU A 76 0.35 8.61 8.98
C LEU A 76 0.99 9.08 10.30
N LYS A 77 1.29 8.14 11.19
CA LYS A 77 1.94 8.42 12.48
C LYS A 77 3.45 8.38 12.32
N ILE A 78 4.15 9.32 12.94
CA ILE A 78 5.61 9.40 12.91
C ILE A 78 6.22 9.10 14.27
N ARG A 79 7.31 8.33 14.30
CA ARG A 79 8.12 8.11 15.50
C ARG A 79 9.61 8.14 15.15
N SER A 80 10.45 8.40 16.14
CA SER A 80 11.88 8.50 15.91
C SER A 80 12.53 7.12 15.79
N THR A 81 12.05 6.14 16.58
CA THR A 81 12.55 4.76 16.55
C THR A 81 11.43 3.72 16.45
N PHE A 82 11.81 2.47 16.15
CA PHE A 82 10.88 1.35 16.08
C PHE A 82 10.30 1.00 17.45
N GLU A 83 11.07 1.16 18.52
CA GLU A 83 10.64 0.90 19.89
C GLU A 83 9.53 1.85 20.31
N GLU A 84 9.66 3.14 19.97
CA GLU A 84 8.60 4.13 20.21
C GLU A 84 7.33 3.85 19.41
N ALA A 85 7.49 3.42 18.15
CA ALA A 85 6.36 3.03 17.30
C ALA A 85 5.63 1.80 17.87
N LEU A 86 6.37 0.77 18.27
CA LEU A 86 5.82 -0.43 18.87
C LEU A 86 5.16 -0.14 20.23
N ALA A 87 5.75 0.69 21.08
CA ALA A 87 5.17 1.07 22.36
C ALA A 87 3.84 1.84 22.18
N ASP A 88 3.79 2.78 21.22
CA ASP A 88 2.56 3.52 20.92
C ASP A 88 1.47 2.60 20.34
N ALA A 89 1.84 1.70 19.43
CA ALA A 89 0.92 0.73 18.84
C ALA A 89 0.36 -0.23 19.90
N LYS A 90 1.21 -0.77 20.79
CA LYS A 90 0.79 -1.65 21.89
C LYS A 90 -0.19 -0.95 22.82
N LYS A 91 0.10 0.30 23.19
CA LYS A 91 -0.74 1.07 24.11
C LYS A 91 -2.09 1.46 23.51
N LYS A 92 -2.15 1.75 22.20
CA LYS A 92 -3.34 2.38 21.57
C LYS A 92 -4.15 1.46 20.67
N LEU A 93 -3.59 0.38 20.14
CA LEU A 93 -4.19 -0.38 19.04
C LEU A 93 -4.21 -1.89 19.28
N VAL A 94 -3.07 -2.50 19.62
CA VAL A 94 -2.91 -3.97 19.52
C VAL A 94 -2.77 -4.71 20.86
N GLY A 95 -2.63 -3.99 21.98
CA GLY A 95 -2.42 -4.59 23.30
C GLY A 95 -0.96 -5.01 23.56
N GLU A 96 -0.69 -5.69 24.67
CA GLU A 96 0.67 -5.97 25.14
C GLU A 96 1.40 -7.06 24.34
N SER A 97 0.66 -8.02 23.77
CA SER A 97 1.19 -9.25 23.14
C SER A 97 0.73 -9.44 21.68
N PRO A 98 1.07 -8.53 20.75
CA PRO A 98 0.66 -8.65 19.35
C PRO A 98 1.48 -9.72 18.60
N ASN A 99 0.84 -10.39 17.62
CA ASN A 99 1.57 -11.17 16.61
C ASN A 99 2.24 -10.21 15.63
N ILE A 100 3.55 -10.34 15.44
CA ILE A 100 4.34 -9.44 14.58
C ILE A 100 4.87 -10.21 13.39
N LEU A 101 4.55 -9.75 12.18
CA LEU A 101 5.18 -10.18 10.95
C LEU A 101 6.27 -9.17 10.56
N ALA A 102 7.53 -9.60 10.56
CA ALA A 102 8.66 -8.77 10.15
C ALA A 102 9.13 -9.16 8.74
N LEU A 103 9.20 -8.19 7.83
CA LEU A 103 9.60 -8.39 6.44
C LEU A 103 10.83 -7.53 6.10
N PRO A 104 12.03 -7.92 6.56
CA PRO A 104 13.26 -7.11 6.39
C PRO A 104 13.71 -6.99 4.92
N GLN A 105 13.26 -7.90 4.04
CA GLN A 105 13.58 -7.93 2.62
C GLN A 105 12.39 -7.50 1.73
N THR A 106 11.49 -6.68 2.28
CA THR A 106 10.37 -6.12 1.51
C THR A 106 10.91 -5.35 0.30
N PHE A 107 10.33 -5.61 -0.88
CA PHE A 107 10.73 -5.06 -2.19
C PHE A 107 12.07 -5.54 -2.79
N THR A 108 12.85 -6.34 -2.07
CA THR A 108 14.08 -6.96 -2.61
C THR A 108 13.92 -8.45 -2.92
N THR A 109 12.83 -9.06 -2.46
CA THR A 109 12.48 -10.47 -2.67
C THR A 109 11.04 -10.61 -3.15
N ALA A 110 10.66 -11.80 -3.61
CA ALA A 110 9.27 -12.08 -4.00
C ALA A 110 8.32 -11.86 -2.82
N ALA A 111 7.11 -11.41 -3.10
CA ALA A 111 6.11 -11.16 -2.07
C ALA A 111 5.75 -12.46 -1.34
N VAL A 112 5.69 -12.41 -0.02
CA VAL A 112 5.29 -13.56 0.80
C VAL A 112 3.80 -13.85 0.62
N HIS A 113 3.45 -15.12 0.39
CA HIS A 113 2.05 -15.53 0.40
C HIS A 113 1.66 -16.01 1.81
N LEU A 114 0.84 -15.20 2.49
CA LEU A 114 0.30 -15.55 3.81
C LEU A 114 -0.85 -16.55 3.64
N CYS A 115 -0.74 -17.69 4.33
CA CYS A 115 -1.77 -18.71 4.34
C CYS A 115 -2.54 -18.70 5.67
N MET A 116 -3.81 -19.07 5.58
CA MET A 116 -4.70 -19.23 6.71
C MET A 116 -4.27 -20.44 7.55
N LYS A 117 -4.61 -20.40 8.84
CA LYS A 117 -4.32 -21.51 9.78
C LYS A 117 -4.95 -22.82 9.30
N ASN A 118 -6.14 -22.74 8.70
CA ASN A 118 -6.80 -23.85 8.03
C ASN A 118 -6.52 -23.77 6.52
N PRO A 119 -5.80 -24.75 5.93
CA PRO A 119 -5.49 -24.73 4.51
C PRO A 119 -6.70 -24.68 3.57
N LEU A 120 -7.87 -25.13 4.03
CA LEU A 120 -9.12 -25.07 3.28
C LEU A 120 -9.65 -23.64 3.10
N GLU A 121 -9.20 -22.71 3.93
CA GLU A 121 -9.57 -21.28 3.86
C GLU A 121 -8.61 -20.47 2.98
N ASN A 122 -7.55 -21.11 2.46
CA ASN A 122 -6.66 -20.44 1.52
C ASN A 122 -7.40 -20.12 0.22
N SER A 123 -7.01 -19.02 -0.43
CA SER A 123 -7.57 -18.54 -1.70
C SER A 123 -7.55 -19.61 -2.81
N HIS A 124 -6.53 -20.49 -2.84
CA HIS A 124 -6.53 -21.63 -3.76
C HIS A 124 -7.73 -22.57 -3.53
N ALA A 125 -8.04 -22.90 -2.28
CA ALA A 125 -9.12 -23.82 -1.92
C ALA A 125 -10.50 -23.15 -1.96
N ARG A 126 -10.59 -21.86 -1.62
CA ARG A 126 -11.84 -21.10 -1.57
C ARG A 126 -12.26 -20.55 -2.93
N ASP A 127 -11.31 -19.99 -3.69
CA ASP A 127 -11.58 -19.18 -4.88
C ASP A 127 -11.11 -19.86 -6.17
N SER A 128 -10.67 -21.13 -6.10
CA SER A 128 -10.05 -21.86 -7.23
C SER A 128 -8.88 -21.10 -7.87
N ALA A 129 -8.19 -20.26 -7.10
CA ALA A 129 -6.99 -19.57 -7.54
C ALA A 129 -5.84 -20.57 -7.76
N PRO A 130 -4.85 -20.29 -8.64
CA PRO A 130 -3.72 -21.19 -8.86
C PRO A 130 -2.98 -21.53 -7.56
N ALA A 131 -2.48 -22.77 -7.45
CA ALA A 131 -1.78 -23.21 -6.26
C ALA A 131 -0.44 -22.46 -6.17
N HIS A 132 -0.30 -21.64 -5.13
CA HIS A 132 0.95 -20.96 -4.82
C HIS A 132 1.47 -21.46 -3.48
N PRO A 133 2.77 -21.76 -3.36
CA PRO A 133 3.34 -22.23 -2.10
C PRO A 133 3.17 -21.15 -1.03
N CYS A 134 2.75 -21.56 0.17
CA CYS A 134 2.74 -20.70 1.34
C CYS A 134 4.19 -20.34 1.70
N GLY A 135 4.48 -19.05 1.87
CA GLY A 135 5.84 -18.56 2.15
C GLY A 135 6.51 -17.87 0.95
N GLY A 136 7.72 -17.35 1.20
CA GLY A 136 8.61 -16.75 0.22
C GLY A 136 10.00 -17.38 0.31
#